data_AF-D4B3N0-F1
#
_entry.id   AF-D4B3N0-F1
#
_cell.length_a   1.000
_cell.length_b   1.000
_cell.length_c   1.000
_cell.angle_alpha   90.00
_cell.angle_beta   90.00
_cell.angle_gamma   90.00
#
_symmetry.space_group_name_H-M   'P 1'
#
loop_
_entity.id
_entity.type
_entity.pdbx_description
1 polymer ?
#
loop_
_entity_poly.entity_id
_entity_poly.type
_entity_poly.pdbx_seq_one_letter_code
_entity_poly.pdbx_strand_id
1 'polypeptide(L)'
;MDYDTPESGFSNPLVRDNPLLTPLEQEVLDEYTKLLENMNKLSTSLNDLAVQPSSDTLDALRSLERKTATVYTLLKASVYSIVLQQQIYNGGDEGQPGDN
;
A
#
# COMPACT_ATOMS: atom_id res chain seq x y z
N MET A 1 -34.07 -12.68 12.53
CA MET A 1 -33.87 -13.96 13.22
C MET A 1 -32.55 -14.50 12.70
N ASP A 2 -31.49 -14.11 13.39
CA ASP A 2 -30.14 -14.62 13.17
C ASP A 2 -30.12 -16.10 13.50
N TYR A 3 -29.74 -16.92 12.53
CA TYR A 3 -29.28 -18.27 12.81
C TYR A 3 -27.78 -18.29 12.55
N ASP A 4 -27.06 -18.05 13.63
CA ASP A 4 -25.67 -18.39 13.86
C ASP A 4 -25.50 -19.89 13.55
N THR A 5 -24.99 -20.21 12.35
CA THR A 5 -24.55 -21.56 12.00
C THR A 5 -23.14 -21.74 12.57
N PRO A 6 -22.93 -22.60 13.58
CA PRO A 6 -21.60 -22.89 14.05
C PRO A 6 -20.85 -23.62 12.94
N GLU A 7 -19.65 -23.13 12.64
CA GLU A 7 -18.69 -23.72 11.74
C GLU A 7 -18.53 -25.22 12.03
N SER A 8 -19.16 -26.05 11.20
CA SER A 8 -18.91 -27.48 11.15
C SER A 8 -17.51 -27.66 10.57
N GLY A 9 -16.53 -27.68 11.47
CA GLY A 9 -15.15 -28.04 11.15
C GLY A 9 -15.11 -29.28 10.26
N PHE A 10 -14.15 -29.29 9.34
CA PHE A 10 -13.90 -30.24 8.25
C PHE A 10 -13.72 -31.73 8.64
N SER A 11 -14.35 -32.20 9.72
CA SER A 11 -14.34 -33.59 10.13
C SER A 11 -15.36 -34.36 9.31
N ASN A 12 -14.94 -34.79 8.13
CA ASN A 12 -15.73 -35.68 7.29
C ASN A 12 -15.83 -37.04 8.03
N PRO A 13 -17.01 -37.45 8.52
CA PRO A 13 -17.16 -38.63 9.39
C PRO A 13 -16.85 -39.95 8.66
N LEU A 14 -16.77 -39.92 7.33
CA LEU A 14 -16.34 -41.05 6.49
C LEU A 14 -14.82 -41.27 6.47
N VAL A 15 -14.06 -40.32 7.00
CA VAL A 15 -12.59 -40.38 7.05
C VAL A 15 -12.14 -40.83 8.43
N ARG A 16 -12.71 -40.34 9.53
CA ARG A 16 -12.17 -40.58 10.89
C ARG A 16 -12.17 -42.04 11.38
N ASP A 17 -13.09 -42.87 10.92
CA ASP A 17 -13.22 -44.28 11.35
C ASP A 17 -13.48 -45.21 10.15
N ASN A 18 -12.73 -45.04 9.06
CA ASN A 18 -12.90 -45.92 7.91
C ASN A 18 -12.11 -47.23 8.15
N PRO A 19 -12.77 -48.40 8.31
CA PRO A 19 -12.09 -49.68 8.55
C PRO A 19 -11.26 -50.15 7.34
N LEU A 20 -11.34 -49.43 6.22
CA LEU A 20 -10.57 -49.67 4.99
C LEU A 20 -9.28 -48.83 4.90
N LEU A 21 -9.10 -47.84 5.78
CA LEU A 21 -7.88 -47.03 5.81
C LEU A 21 -6.91 -47.61 6.84
N THR A 22 -5.66 -47.77 6.43
CA THR A 22 -4.60 -48.12 7.36
C THR A 22 -4.31 -46.94 8.30
N PRO A 23 -3.82 -47.17 9.53
CA PRO A 23 -3.56 -46.09 10.50
C PRO A 23 -2.65 -44.97 9.95
N LEU A 24 -1.71 -45.32 9.07
CA LEU A 24 -0.82 -44.37 8.42
C LEU A 24 -1.53 -43.48 7.40
N GLU A 25 -2.46 -44.03 6.62
CA GLU A 25 -3.22 -43.25 5.62
C GLU A 25 -4.13 -42.22 6.29
N GLN A 26 -4.70 -42.57 7.45
CA GLN A 26 -5.48 -41.66 8.28
C GLN A 26 -4.64 -40.49 8.78
N GLU A 27 -3.47 -40.77 9.35
CA GLU A 27 -2.53 -39.75 9.84
C GLU A 27 -2.06 -38.81 8.73
N VAL A 28 -1.76 -39.37 7.55
CA VAL A 28 -1.35 -38.57 6.38
C VAL A 28 -2.48 -37.66 5.90
N LEU A 29 -3.73 -38.13 5.85
CA LEU A 29 -4.89 -37.31 5.49
C LEU A 29 -5.14 -36.19 6.50
N ASP A 30 -5.00 -36.47 7.79
CA ASP A 30 -5.12 -35.46 8.85
C ASP A 30 -4.02 -34.38 8.72
N GLU A 31 -2.79 -34.76 8.39
CA GLU A 31 -1.73 -33.79 8.13
C GLU A 31 -1.95 -33.00 6.82
N TYR A 32 -2.49 -33.61 5.77
CA TYR A 32 -2.85 -32.88 4.53
C TYR A 32 -3.99 -31.88 4.76
N THR A 33 -5.00 -32.22 5.55
CA THR A 33 -6.09 -31.28 5.87
C THR A 33 -5.57 -30.10 6.69
N LYS A 34 -4.69 -30.35 7.66
CA LYS A 34 -4.02 -29.31 8.43
C LYS A 34 -3.09 -28.45 7.56
N LEU A 35 -2.36 -29.06 6.63
CA LEU A 35 -1.53 -28.32 5.68
C LEU A 35 -2.37 -27.43 4.76
N LEU A 36 -3.50 -27.93 4.26
CA LEU A 36 -4.43 -27.16 3.45
C LEU A 36 -4.98 -25.97 4.23
N GLU A 37 -5.38 -26.17 5.48
CA GLU A 37 -5.84 -25.10 6.36
C GLU A 37 -4.75 -24.04 6.57
N ASN A 38 -3.50 -24.47 6.82
CA ASN A 38 -2.36 -23.57 6.96
C ASN A 38 -2.05 -22.80 5.66
N MET A 39 -2.14 -23.45 4.50
CA MET A 39 -1.96 -22.81 3.20
C MET A 39 -3.05 -21.78 2.91
N ASN A 40 -4.31 -22.08 3.24
CA ASN A 40 -5.41 -21.13 3.11
C ASN A 40 -5.20 -19.91 4.03
N LYS A 41 -4.83 -20.14 5.29
CA LYS A 41 -4.50 -19.05 6.24
C LYS A 41 -3.35 -18.18 5.72
N LEU A 42 -2.28 -18.81 5.23
CA LEU A 42 -1.12 -18.12 4.68
C LEU A 42 -1.50 -17.30 3.44
N SER A 43 -2.28 -17.87 2.52
CA SER A 43 -2.77 -17.17 1.33
C SER A 43 -3.60 -15.94 1.68
N THR A 44 -4.53 -16.06 2.64
CA THR A 44 -5.34 -14.93 3.11
C THR A 44 -4.46 -13.86 3.73
N SER A 45 -3.55 -14.23 4.64
CA SER A 45 -2.63 -13.27 5.27
C SER A 45 -1.71 -12.57 4.27
N LEU A 46 -1.22 -13.28 3.25
CA LEU A 46 -0.42 -12.68 2.19
C LEU A 46 -1.24 -11.70 1.34
N ASN A 47 -2.48 -12.04 1.01
CA ASN A 47 -3.36 -11.15 0.26
C ASN A 47 -3.68 -9.88 1.05
N ASP A 48 -4.00 -10.01 2.33
CA ASP A 48 -4.23 -8.87 3.22
C ASP A 48 -2.98 -7.99 3.31
N LEU A 49 -1.81 -8.59 3.51
CA LEU A 49 -0.54 -7.87 3.55
C LEU A 49 -0.15 -7.23 2.21
N ALA A 50 -0.57 -7.78 1.07
CA ALA A 50 -0.29 -7.17 -0.22
C ALA A 50 -1.20 -5.95 -0.49
N VAL A 51 -2.44 -6.00 -0.02
CA VAL A 51 -3.48 -4.99 -0.35
C VAL A 51 -3.50 -3.83 0.65
N GLN A 52 -3.38 -4.11 1.94
CA GLN A 52 -3.61 -3.10 2.99
C GLN A 52 -2.49 -2.05 3.12
N PRO A 53 -1.20 -2.42 3.27
CA PRO A 53 -0.14 -1.43 3.42
C PRO A 53 0.17 -0.67 2.13
N SER A 54 -0.18 -1.23 0.96
CA SER A 54 0.07 -0.57 -0.33
C SER A 54 -0.88 0.61 -0.57
N SER A 55 -2.15 0.48 -0.18
CA SER A 55 -3.15 1.56 -0.25
C SER A 55 -2.73 2.79 0.56
N ASP A 56 -2.49 2.61 1.86
CA ASP A 56 -2.29 3.73 2.78
C ASP A 56 -0.96 4.45 2.53
N THR A 57 0.09 3.70 2.16
CA THR A 57 1.38 4.29 1.81
C THR A 57 1.30 5.06 0.49
N LEU A 58 0.58 4.57 -0.51
CA LEU A 58 0.38 5.28 -1.78
C LEU A 58 -0.40 6.59 -1.57
N ASP A 59 -1.43 6.58 -0.74
CA ASP A 59 -2.20 7.80 -0.45
C ASP A 59 -1.41 8.82 0.36
N ALA A 60 -0.58 8.36 1.30
CA ALA A 60 0.37 9.21 2.01
C ALA A 60 1.39 9.84 1.04
N LEU A 61 1.95 9.06 0.10
CA LEU A 61 2.87 9.55 -0.92
C LEU A 61 2.23 10.56 -1.86
N ARG A 62 0.99 10.33 -2.33
CA ARG A 62 0.25 11.29 -3.14
C ARG A 62 -0.03 12.60 -2.40
N SER A 63 -0.39 12.51 -1.11
CA SER A 63 -0.59 13.67 -0.26
C SER A 63 0.71 14.46 -0.08
N LEU A 64 1.83 13.75 0.08
CA LEU A 64 3.16 14.34 0.20
C LEU A 64 3.56 15.05 -1.10
N GLU A 65 3.40 14.40 -2.25
CA GLU A 65 3.68 14.95 -3.59
C GLU A 65 2.93 16.27 -3.82
N ARG A 66 1.62 16.31 -3.54
CA ARG A 66 0.82 17.53 -3.72
C ARG A 66 1.34 18.68 -2.86
N LYS A 67 1.70 18.39 -1.60
CA LYS A 67 2.22 19.40 -0.66
C LYS A 67 3.59 19.90 -1.10
N THR A 68 4.51 19.01 -1.44
CA THR A 68 5.86 19.40 -1.87
C THR A 68 5.85 20.09 -3.22
N ALA A 69 5.00 19.69 -4.17
CA ALA A 69 4.82 20.38 -5.44
C ALA A 69 4.30 21.82 -5.25
N THR A 70 3.39 22.02 -4.29
CA THR A 70 2.89 23.35 -3.93
C THR A 70 4.02 24.21 -3.34
N VAL A 71 4.76 23.67 -2.38
CA VAL A 71 5.92 24.37 -1.77
C VAL A 71 6.98 24.69 -2.83
N TYR A 72 7.32 23.75 -3.70
CA TYR A 72 8.29 23.94 -4.78
C TYR A 72 7.86 25.05 -5.74
N THR A 73 6.58 25.08 -6.13
CA THR A 73 6.05 26.10 -7.03
C THR A 73 6.08 27.48 -6.38
N LEU A 74 5.65 27.59 -5.11
CA LEU A 74 5.70 28.85 -4.37
C LEU A 74 7.13 29.34 -4.18
N LEU A 75 8.05 28.43 -3.85
CA LEU A 75 9.47 28.74 -3.72
C LEU A 75 10.05 29.23 -5.06
N LYS A 76 9.76 28.52 -6.15
CA LYS A 76 10.22 28.90 -7.49
C LYS A 76 9.68 30.28 -7.89
N ALA A 77 8.39 30.54 -7.67
CA ALA A 77 7.79 31.85 -7.93
C ALA A 77 8.43 32.95 -7.08
N SER A 78 8.64 32.70 -5.78
CA SER A 78 9.31 33.63 -4.87
C SER A 78 10.72 33.99 -5.34
N VAL A 79 11.53 32.98 -5.66
CA VAL A 79 12.90 33.16 -6.16
C VAL A 79 12.90 33.92 -7.48
N TYR A 80 12.02 33.56 -8.43
CA TYR A 80 11.92 34.27 -9.71
C TYR A 80 11.57 35.75 -9.52
N SER A 81 10.59 36.05 -8.67
CA SER A 81 10.21 37.43 -8.37
C SER A 81 11.37 38.22 -7.78
N ILE A 82 12.11 37.65 -6.83
CA ILE A 82 13.26 38.31 -6.19
C ILE A 82 14.37 38.58 -7.21
N VAL A 83 14.75 37.57 -8.01
CA VAL A 83 15.82 37.70 -9.01
C VAL A 83 15.45 38.72 -10.08
N LEU A 84 14.21 38.69 -10.56
CA LEU A 84 13.71 39.67 -11.54
C LEU A 84 13.72 41.09 -10.97
N GLN A 85 13.27 41.26 -9.73
CA GLN A 85 13.24 42.58 -9.09
C GLN A 85 14.65 43.14 -8.85
N GLN A 86 15.62 42.30 -8.54
CA GLN A 86 17.04 42.69 -8.47
C GLN A 86 17.62 43.07 -9.83
N GLN A 87 17.28 42.35 -10.90
CA GLN A 87 17.71 42.71 -12.26
C GLN A 87 17.14 44.07 -12.68
N ILE A 88 15.88 44.36 -12.35
CA ILE A 88 15.26 45.66 -12.63
C ILE A 88 15.94 46.78 -11.80
N TYR A 89 16.19 46.53 -10.50
CA TYR A 89 16.77 47.53 -9.61
C TYR A 89 18.24 47.82 -9.92
N ASN A 90 19.01 46.78 -10.27
CA ASN A 90 20.44 46.90 -10.54
C ASN A 90 20.75 47.19 -12.02
N GLY A 91 19.86 46.82 -12.95
CA GLY A 91 19.98 47.08 -14.39
C GLY A 91 19.25 48.35 -14.86
N GLY A 92 18.58 49.07 -13.95
CA GLY A 92 17.89 50.32 -14.23
C GLY A 92 18.79 51.56 -14.34
N ASP A 93 20.10 51.43 -14.11
CA ASP A 93 21.06 52.55 -14.13
C ASP A 93 21.91 52.64 -15.42
N GLU A 94 21.75 51.74 -16.39
CA GLU A 94 22.56 51.71 -17.63
C GLU A 94 21.79 52.17 -18.89
N GLY A 95 20.96 53.20 -18.75
CA GLY A 95 20.01 53.60 -19.80
C GLY A 95 19.78 55.09 -20.01
N GLN A 96 20.81 55.94 -19.92
CA GLN A 96 20.73 57.31 -20.45
C GLN A 96 22.06 57.78 -21.06
N PRO A 97 22.30 57.57 -22.36
CA PRO A 97 23.16 58.45 -23.15
C PRO A 97 22.28 59.61 -23.64
N GLY A 98 22.31 60.74 -22.93
CA GLY A 98 21.66 61.99 -23.32
C GLY A 98 22.71 63.00 -23.78
N ASP A 99 22.64 63.35 -25.06
CA ASP A 99 23.43 64.33 -25.81
C ASP A 99 23.46 65.76 -25.21
N ASN A 100 24.59 66.44 -25.49
CA ASN A 100 24.91 67.89 -25.40
C ASN A 100 25.19 68.53 -24.03
#